data_AF-A0A6A5GIV6-F1
#
_entry.id   AF-A0A6A5GIV6-F1
#
_cell.length_a   1.000
_cell.length_b   1.000
_cell.length_c   1.000
_cell.angle_alpha   90.00
_cell.angle_beta   90.00
_cell.angle_gamma   90.00
#
_symmetry.space_group_name_H-M   'P 1'
#
loop_
_entity.id
_entity.type
_entity.pdbx_description
1 polymer ?
#
loop_
_entity_poly.entity_id
_entity_poly.type
_entity_poly.pdbx_seq_one_letter_code
_entity_poly.pdbx_strand_id
1 'polypeptide(L)'
;MTNIFENCSYHSIYEPFLLNCTNTTEQCYLIRYVDTIQELNFWLNTVIPIILLSIALILNIYFLFILVPEYIEMSDVVRKQYVFVLSRGVSMLTATSAELVIRCVPVPSIDYTFFFLFFIIDDVGFYTLLRSYVGSAVLLYLATVRPIVYSLRISVRAVYLFAAGNIVASVLLSVTTAIFQAAVQAEGPFSCDVEHCQPIINVIVYSIIAISFIIPIFTLSFVLITLHFHKNRMGVIGSDTSAFTSARTRLAWTLFTFTLISLSEAIPDFYMVGMKIDSLMGTCMNFYRADHLVIPVIMNSFQILAWSIALIVDPLCGLLFDLRMRKRLLGHVSYVKLIMTKAFCGTNEEKAGGAS
;
A
#
# COMPACT_ATOMS: atom_id res chain seq x y z
N MET A 1 -13.27 1.90 45.19
CA MET A 1 -12.01 2.16 44.48
C MET A 1 -11.73 3.65 44.60
N THR A 2 -10.56 4.01 45.11
CA THR A 2 -10.07 5.39 45.12
C THR A 2 -9.72 5.79 43.69
N ASN A 3 -10.23 6.92 43.20
CA ASN A 3 -9.92 7.40 41.86
C ASN A 3 -8.47 7.90 41.85
N ILE A 4 -7.61 7.22 41.11
CA ILE A 4 -6.18 7.56 41.04
C ILE A 4 -5.94 8.95 40.41
N PHE A 5 -6.89 9.44 39.61
CA PHE A 5 -6.82 10.75 38.96
C PHE A 5 -7.48 11.89 39.75
N GLU A 6 -7.99 11.64 40.97
CA GLU A 6 -8.77 12.62 41.74
C GLU A 6 -8.01 13.92 42.05
N ASN A 7 -6.67 13.86 42.16
CA ASN A 7 -5.82 15.02 42.41
C ASN A 7 -5.18 15.61 41.14
N CYS A 8 -5.58 15.16 39.95
CA CYS A 8 -5.05 15.68 38.70
C CYS A 8 -5.75 16.98 38.30
N SER A 9 -4.99 17.95 37.77
CA SER A 9 -5.54 19.20 37.23
C SER A 9 -6.14 19.07 35.83
N TYR A 10 -5.82 17.97 35.15
CA TYR A 10 -6.28 17.65 33.80
C TYR A 10 -7.06 16.34 33.87
N HIS A 11 -8.24 16.32 33.26
CA HIS A 11 -9.10 15.14 33.22
C HIS A 11 -9.34 14.66 31.78
N SER A 12 -9.26 13.34 31.61
CA SER A 12 -9.38 12.66 30.33
C SER A 12 -10.65 11.81 30.26
N ILE A 13 -11.18 11.64 29.05
CA ILE A 13 -12.27 10.70 28.78
C ILE A 13 -11.83 9.23 28.94
N TYR A 14 -10.52 8.95 28.95
CA TYR A 14 -9.98 7.59 29.07
C TYR A 14 -9.75 7.13 30.51
N GLU A 15 -9.88 8.01 31.50
CA GLU A 15 -9.73 7.68 32.93
C GLU A 15 -10.54 6.45 33.39
N PRO A 16 -11.82 6.27 32.99
CA PRO A 16 -12.63 5.13 33.44
C PRO A 16 -12.02 3.78 33.09
N PHE A 17 -11.24 3.70 32.01
CA PHE A 17 -10.59 2.47 31.55
C PHE A 17 -9.28 2.19 32.31
N LEU A 18 -8.74 3.18 33.02
CA LEU A 18 -7.40 3.14 33.64
C LEU A 18 -7.44 3.17 35.17
N LEU A 19 -8.62 3.18 35.79
CA LEU A 19 -8.79 3.24 37.25
C LEU A 19 -8.08 2.11 38.01
N ASN A 20 -7.91 0.95 37.38
CA ASN A 20 -7.22 -0.21 37.97
C ASN A 20 -5.68 -0.13 37.82
N CYS A 21 -5.16 0.88 37.13
CA CYS A 21 -3.74 0.98 36.82
C CYS A 21 -2.97 1.74 37.91
N THR A 22 -2.86 1.17 39.11
CA THR A 22 -2.30 1.84 40.29
C THR A 22 -0.76 1.82 40.41
N ASN A 23 -0.05 1.07 39.56
CA ASN A 23 1.41 0.87 39.64
C ASN A 23 2.25 2.03 39.05
N THR A 24 1.83 3.28 39.26
CA THR A 24 2.62 4.47 38.89
C THR A 24 2.25 5.65 39.78
N THR A 25 3.22 6.52 40.05
CA THR A 25 3.03 7.78 40.79
C THR A 25 2.83 8.98 39.88
N GLU A 26 3.03 8.84 38.57
CA GLU A 26 2.97 9.93 37.58
C GLU A 26 1.68 9.94 36.74
N GLN A 27 0.58 9.49 37.35
CA GLN A 27 -0.70 9.25 36.68
C GLN A 27 -1.23 10.49 35.94
N CYS A 28 -1.13 11.67 36.57
CA CYS A 28 -1.57 12.95 36.00
C CYS A 28 -0.73 13.41 34.80
N TYR A 29 0.51 12.95 34.70
CA TYR A 29 1.40 13.24 33.57
C TYR A 29 1.14 12.27 32.42
N LEU A 30 1.09 10.97 32.72
CA LEU A 30 0.88 9.89 31.73
C LEU A 30 -0.47 9.97 31.02
N ILE A 31 -1.55 10.39 31.72
CA ILE A 31 -2.88 10.49 31.10
C ILE A 31 -2.93 11.48 29.92
N ARG A 32 -2.12 12.54 29.96
CA ARG A 32 -2.00 13.51 28.85
C ARG A 32 -1.37 12.87 27.61
N TYR A 33 -0.43 11.95 27.80
CA TYR A 33 0.17 11.19 26.71
C TYR A 33 -0.82 10.20 26.10
N VAL A 34 -1.65 9.56 26.93
CA VAL A 34 -2.74 8.71 26.42
C VAL A 34 -3.66 9.51 25.49
N ASP A 35 -4.13 10.69 25.91
CA ASP A 35 -4.95 11.53 25.02
C ASP A 35 -4.23 11.92 23.73
N THR A 36 -2.96 12.32 23.84
CA THR A 36 -2.14 12.68 22.67
C THR A 36 -2.02 11.50 21.69
N ILE A 37 -1.74 10.31 22.20
CA ILE A 37 -1.61 9.07 21.43
C ILE A 37 -2.93 8.71 20.75
N GLN A 38 -4.05 8.82 21.48
CA GLN A 38 -5.37 8.51 20.94
C GLN A 38 -5.78 9.51 19.87
N GLU A 39 -5.49 10.80 20.05
CA GLU A 39 -5.74 11.83 19.05
C GLU A 39 -4.90 11.59 17.77
N LEU A 40 -3.61 11.26 17.93
CA LEU A 40 -2.74 10.89 16.80
C LEU A 40 -3.26 9.64 16.08
N ASN A 41 -3.63 8.59 16.82
CA ASN A 41 -4.21 7.37 16.24
C ASN A 41 -5.52 7.66 15.49
N PHE A 42 -6.39 8.49 16.05
CA PHE A 42 -7.66 8.85 15.43
C PHE A 42 -7.43 9.59 14.11
N TRP A 43 -6.62 10.65 14.10
CA TRP A 43 -6.42 11.44 12.88
C TRP A 43 -5.51 10.76 11.86
N LEU A 44 -4.34 10.28 12.30
CA LEU A 44 -3.28 9.82 11.41
C LEU A 44 -3.36 8.33 11.05
N ASN A 45 -3.92 7.49 11.93
CA ASN A 45 -4.06 6.04 11.67
C ASN A 45 -5.47 5.65 11.20
N THR A 46 -6.49 6.48 11.48
CA THR A 46 -7.88 6.18 11.12
C THR A 46 -8.43 7.12 10.04
N VAL A 47 -8.65 8.39 10.36
CA VAL A 47 -9.39 9.32 9.48
C VAL A 47 -8.67 9.58 8.16
N ILE A 48 -7.41 10.03 8.20
CA ILE A 48 -6.66 10.36 6.97
C ILE A 48 -6.44 9.10 6.11
N PRO A 49 -5.99 7.96 6.65
CA PRO A 49 -5.85 6.73 5.87
C PRO A 49 -7.16 6.27 5.21
N ILE A 50 -8.30 6.32 5.91
CA ILE A 50 -9.60 5.96 5.31
C ILE A 50 -9.90 6.81 4.08
N ILE A 51 -9.64 8.12 4.14
CA ILE A 51 -9.84 9.02 3.01
C ILE A 51 -8.90 8.66 1.85
N LEU A 52 -7.60 8.47 2.13
CA LEU A 52 -6.61 8.13 1.11
C LEU A 52 -6.89 6.76 0.47
N LEU A 53 -7.19 5.74 1.27
CA LEU A 53 -7.54 4.40 0.80
C LEU A 53 -8.84 4.39 0.01
N SER A 54 -9.82 5.22 0.36
CA SER A 54 -11.04 5.38 -0.45
C SER A 54 -10.74 5.97 -1.83
N ILE A 55 -9.87 6.99 -1.90
CA ILE A 55 -9.40 7.55 -3.16
C ILE A 55 -8.63 6.50 -3.96
N ALA A 56 -7.72 5.77 -3.32
CA ALA A 56 -6.95 4.69 -3.92
C ALA A 56 -7.86 3.59 -4.48
N LEU A 57 -8.92 3.21 -3.75
CA LEU A 57 -9.87 2.19 -4.17
C LEU A 57 -10.58 2.59 -5.46
N ILE A 58 -11.15 3.80 -5.51
CA ILE A 58 -11.82 4.33 -6.70
C ILE A 58 -10.85 4.38 -7.89
N LEU A 59 -9.63 4.87 -7.66
CA LEU A 59 -8.63 5.00 -8.71
C LEU A 59 -8.17 3.64 -9.24
N ASN A 60 -7.97 2.64 -8.38
CA ASN A 60 -7.57 1.29 -8.78
C ASN A 60 -8.70 0.57 -9.52
N ILE A 61 -9.96 0.73 -9.10
CA ILE A 61 -11.14 0.25 -9.84
C ILE A 61 -11.15 0.86 -11.24
N TYR A 62 -11.00 2.18 -11.34
CA TYR A 62 -11.00 2.88 -12.63
C TYR A 62 -9.82 2.47 -13.53
N PHE A 63 -8.64 2.30 -12.94
CA PHE A 63 -7.46 1.82 -13.65
C PHE A 63 -7.69 0.43 -14.24
N LEU A 64 -8.22 -0.51 -13.47
CA LEU A 64 -8.56 -1.86 -13.94
C LEU A 64 -9.70 -1.84 -14.98
N PHE A 65 -10.69 -0.96 -14.81
CA PHE A 65 -11.77 -0.78 -15.76
C PHE A 65 -11.26 -0.40 -17.16
N ILE A 66 -10.20 0.41 -17.26
CA ILE A 66 -9.54 0.71 -18.54
C ILE A 66 -8.60 -0.41 -18.97
N LEU A 67 -7.81 -0.95 -18.04
CA LEU A 67 -6.74 -1.89 -18.34
C LEU A 67 -7.26 -3.23 -18.85
N VAL A 68 -8.31 -3.78 -18.23
CA VAL A 68 -8.82 -5.14 -18.53
C VAL A 68 -9.35 -5.24 -19.98
N PRO A 69 -10.23 -4.34 -20.47
CA PRO A 69 -10.68 -4.38 -21.86
C PRO A 69 -9.52 -4.24 -22.85
N GLU A 70 -8.63 -3.27 -22.62
CA GLU A 70 -7.43 -3.08 -23.46
C GLU A 70 -6.56 -4.33 -23.49
N TYR A 71 -6.36 -4.98 -22.33
CA TYR A 71 -5.54 -6.18 -22.22
C TYR A 71 -6.07 -7.35 -23.06
N ILE A 72 -7.39 -7.51 -23.11
CA ILE A 72 -8.05 -8.56 -23.89
C ILE A 72 -7.82 -8.31 -25.39
N GLU A 73 -7.89 -7.06 -25.84
CA GLU A 73 -7.70 -6.65 -27.24
C GLU A 73 -6.22 -6.67 -27.69
N MET A 74 -5.25 -6.74 -26.76
CA MET A 74 -3.82 -6.71 -27.10
C MET A 74 -3.35 -7.97 -27.84
N SER A 75 -2.42 -7.77 -28.78
CA SER A 75 -1.66 -8.87 -29.38
C SER A 75 -0.71 -9.52 -28.38
N ASP A 76 -0.40 -10.80 -28.59
CA ASP A 76 0.45 -11.58 -27.68
C ASP A 76 1.83 -10.95 -27.44
N VAL A 77 2.38 -10.21 -28.41
CA VAL A 77 3.68 -9.53 -28.25
C VAL A 77 3.63 -8.45 -27.15
N VAL A 78 2.55 -7.67 -27.13
CA VAL A 78 2.35 -6.56 -26.19
C VAL A 78 1.81 -7.10 -24.86
N ARG A 79 0.91 -8.09 -24.92
CA ARG A 79 0.28 -8.71 -23.77
C ARG A 79 1.29 -9.20 -22.73
N LYS A 80 2.45 -9.73 -23.17
CA LYS A 80 3.57 -10.13 -22.28
C LYS A 80 3.93 -9.06 -21.26
N GLN A 81 4.04 -7.80 -21.70
CA GLN A 81 4.45 -6.68 -20.83
C GLN A 81 3.34 -6.29 -19.84
N TYR A 82 2.08 -6.51 -20.21
CA TYR A 82 0.93 -6.11 -19.39
C TYR A 82 0.47 -7.19 -18.42
N VAL A 83 0.95 -8.45 -18.50
CA VAL A 83 0.61 -9.50 -17.50
C VAL A 83 0.93 -9.01 -16.10
N PHE A 84 2.14 -8.49 -15.87
CA PHE A 84 2.52 -7.97 -14.56
C PHE A 84 1.87 -6.63 -14.24
N VAL A 85 1.51 -5.82 -15.24
CA VAL A 85 0.74 -4.58 -15.01
C VAL A 85 -0.66 -4.90 -14.48
N LEU A 86 -1.32 -5.91 -15.06
CA LEU A 86 -2.62 -6.40 -14.61
C LEU A 86 -2.53 -7.03 -13.22
N SER A 87 -1.52 -7.88 -12.99
CA SER A 87 -1.23 -8.48 -11.68
C SER A 87 -1.07 -7.41 -10.60
N ARG A 88 -0.32 -6.32 -10.88
CA ARG A 88 -0.19 -5.18 -9.95
C ARG A 88 -1.52 -4.50 -9.69
N GLY A 89 -2.31 -4.21 -10.73
CA GLY A 89 -3.61 -3.55 -10.59
C GLY A 89 -4.57 -4.35 -9.68
N VAL A 90 -4.66 -5.67 -9.89
CA VAL A 90 -5.48 -6.55 -9.05
C VAL A 90 -4.95 -6.59 -7.61
N SER A 91 -3.63 -6.69 -7.45
CA SER A 91 -2.98 -6.74 -6.13
C SER A 91 -3.18 -5.46 -5.32
N MET A 92 -3.11 -4.30 -5.96
CA MET A 92 -3.38 -3.01 -5.31
C MET A 92 -4.85 -2.91 -4.91
N LEU A 93 -5.78 -3.37 -5.75
CA LEU A 93 -7.19 -3.39 -5.41
C LEU A 93 -7.46 -4.28 -4.19
N THR A 94 -6.89 -5.48 -4.15
CA THR A 94 -7.07 -6.41 -3.01
C THR A 94 -6.51 -5.85 -1.73
N ALA A 95 -5.26 -5.35 -1.73
CA ALA A 95 -4.63 -4.73 -0.56
C ALA A 95 -5.44 -3.53 -0.05
N THR A 96 -5.75 -2.58 -0.95
CA THR A 96 -6.56 -1.40 -0.60
C THR A 96 -7.90 -1.77 0.02
N SER A 97 -8.58 -2.79 -0.53
CA SER A 97 -9.88 -3.22 -0.02
C SER A 97 -9.79 -3.86 1.37
N ALA A 98 -8.78 -4.69 1.62
CA ALA A 98 -8.59 -5.32 2.92
C ALA A 98 -8.21 -4.29 3.99
N GLU A 99 -7.27 -3.42 3.67
CA GLU A 99 -6.76 -2.37 4.55
C GLU A 99 -7.85 -1.36 4.96
N LEU A 100 -8.74 -1.02 4.02
CA LEU A 100 -9.91 -0.17 4.28
C LEU A 100 -10.90 -0.86 5.22
N VAL A 101 -11.18 -2.15 5.02
CA VAL A 101 -12.06 -2.92 5.90
C VAL A 101 -11.50 -3.00 7.32
N ILE A 102 -10.20 -3.32 7.47
CA ILE A 102 -9.55 -3.39 8.78
C ILE A 102 -9.72 -2.07 9.56
N ARG A 103 -9.62 -0.92 8.89
CA ARG A 103 -9.73 0.41 9.52
C ARG A 103 -11.16 0.89 9.76
N CYS A 104 -12.13 0.42 8.97
CA CYS A 104 -13.52 0.81 9.11
C CYS A 104 -14.27 0.01 10.19
N VAL A 105 -13.77 -1.16 10.60
CA VAL A 105 -14.45 -1.97 11.61
C VAL A 105 -13.95 -1.60 13.03
N PRO A 106 -14.84 -1.28 13.97
CA PRO A 106 -14.45 -0.91 15.33
C PRO A 106 -13.88 -2.12 16.09
N VAL A 107 -12.67 -1.93 16.64
CA VAL A 107 -11.81 -2.93 17.29
C VAL A 107 -12.46 -3.76 18.44
N PRO A 108 -13.39 -3.27 19.28
CA PRO A 108 -13.81 -4.05 20.45
C PRO A 108 -14.76 -5.23 20.16
N SER A 109 -15.06 -5.55 18.89
CA SER A 109 -16.03 -6.60 18.52
C SER A 109 -15.48 -7.67 17.56
N ILE A 110 -14.17 -7.66 17.32
CA ILE A 110 -13.53 -8.42 16.25
C ILE A 110 -12.71 -9.57 16.84
N ASP A 111 -12.90 -10.78 16.31
CA ASP A 111 -12.16 -11.97 16.73
C ASP A 111 -10.86 -12.18 15.93
N TYR A 112 -10.00 -13.09 16.41
CA TYR A 112 -8.78 -13.50 15.71
C TYR A 112 -9.03 -13.88 14.24
N THR A 113 -10.14 -14.56 13.96
CA THR A 113 -10.50 -15.05 12.63
C THR A 113 -10.63 -13.92 11.63
N PHE A 114 -11.25 -12.81 12.02
CA PHE A 114 -11.37 -11.64 11.16
C PHE A 114 -10.01 -11.03 10.84
N PHE A 115 -9.18 -10.76 11.85
CA PHE A 115 -7.84 -10.18 11.62
C PHE A 115 -6.99 -11.09 10.75
N PHE A 116 -6.99 -12.40 11.04
CA PHE A 116 -6.28 -13.39 10.25
C PHE A 116 -6.70 -13.39 8.78
N LEU A 117 -8.02 -13.37 8.51
CA LEU A 117 -8.54 -13.39 7.15
C LEU A 117 -8.16 -12.12 6.38
N PHE A 118 -8.34 -10.94 6.97
CA PHE A 118 -8.05 -9.69 6.29
C PHE A 118 -6.55 -9.42 6.15
N PHE A 119 -5.72 -9.83 7.12
CA PHE A 119 -4.27 -9.79 6.97
C PHE A 119 -3.77 -10.73 5.86
N ILE A 120 -4.35 -11.93 5.71
CA ILE A 120 -4.02 -12.77 4.55
C ILE A 120 -4.33 -12.05 3.24
N ILE A 121 -5.52 -11.45 3.11
CA ILE A 121 -5.92 -10.79 1.86
C ILE A 121 -5.00 -9.59 1.57
N ASP A 122 -4.70 -8.80 2.59
CA ASP A 122 -3.81 -7.64 2.46
C ASP A 122 -2.39 -8.08 2.09
N ASP A 123 -1.80 -8.99 2.85
CA ASP A 123 -0.45 -9.50 2.61
C ASP A 123 -0.33 -10.18 1.22
N VAL A 124 -1.37 -10.89 0.76
CA VAL A 124 -1.36 -11.51 -0.57
C VAL A 124 -1.30 -10.43 -1.65
N GLY A 125 -2.08 -9.36 -1.48
CA GLY A 125 -2.02 -8.19 -2.35
C GLY A 125 -0.64 -7.55 -2.32
N PHE A 126 -0.13 -7.27 -1.12
CA PHE A 126 1.18 -6.66 -0.90
C PHE A 126 2.33 -7.44 -1.56
N TYR A 127 2.48 -8.73 -1.23
CA TYR A 127 3.58 -9.55 -1.76
C TYR A 127 3.45 -9.83 -3.26
N THR A 128 2.21 -9.90 -3.78
CA THR A 128 2.00 -10.07 -5.23
C THR A 128 2.33 -8.80 -5.99
N LEU A 129 1.98 -7.63 -5.45
CA LEU A 129 2.36 -6.32 -5.99
C LEU A 129 3.88 -6.21 -6.08
N LEU A 130 4.56 -6.50 -4.97
CA LEU A 130 6.02 -6.50 -4.82
C LEU A 130 6.72 -7.32 -5.91
N ARG A 131 6.34 -8.59 -6.06
CA ARG A 131 6.93 -9.49 -7.06
C ARG A 131 6.55 -9.11 -8.49
N SER A 132 5.39 -8.50 -8.70
CA SER A 132 4.97 -8.03 -10.02
C SER A 132 5.77 -6.81 -10.49
N TYR A 133 6.28 -5.98 -9.57
CA TYR A 133 7.26 -4.95 -9.91
C TYR A 133 8.58 -5.56 -10.42
N VAL A 134 9.10 -6.59 -9.74
CA VAL A 134 10.28 -7.33 -10.18
C VAL A 134 10.06 -7.92 -11.57
N GLY A 135 8.93 -8.61 -11.78
CA GLY A 135 8.58 -9.18 -13.07
C GLY A 135 8.51 -8.14 -14.19
N SER A 136 7.88 -6.99 -13.93
CA SER A 136 7.81 -5.88 -14.87
C SER A 136 9.19 -5.32 -15.25
N ALA A 137 10.08 -5.19 -14.27
CA ALA A 137 11.44 -4.69 -14.46
C ALA A 137 12.30 -5.66 -15.29
N VAL A 138 12.24 -6.95 -14.97
CA VAL A 138 12.97 -8.00 -15.72
C VAL A 138 12.47 -8.09 -17.16
N LEU A 139 11.15 -8.03 -17.39
CA LEU A 139 10.61 -8.01 -18.76
C LEU A 139 11.05 -6.77 -19.52
N LEU A 140 11.04 -5.59 -18.88
CA LEU A 140 11.52 -4.36 -19.51
C LEU A 140 13.00 -4.43 -19.86
N TYR A 141 13.84 -4.98 -18.98
CA TYR A 141 15.24 -5.24 -19.26
C TYR A 141 15.43 -6.17 -20.47
N LEU A 142 14.73 -7.30 -20.50
CA LEU A 142 14.83 -8.25 -21.61
C LEU A 142 14.36 -7.62 -22.93
N ALA A 143 13.26 -6.87 -22.90
CA ALA A 143 12.72 -6.20 -24.08
C ALA A 143 13.66 -5.12 -24.64
N THR A 144 14.45 -4.45 -23.80
CA THR A 144 15.31 -3.33 -24.20
C THR A 144 16.74 -3.76 -24.52
N VAL A 145 17.35 -4.58 -23.67
CA VAL A 145 18.77 -4.97 -23.79
C VAL A 145 18.95 -6.21 -24.65
N ARG A 146 17.98 -7.14 -24.63
CA ARG A 146 18.03 -8.39 -25.41
C ARG A 146 16.75 -8.63 -26.21
N PRO A 147 16.39 -7.70 -27.13
CA PRO A 147 15.11 -7.74 -27.85
C PRO A 147 14.90 -9.03 -28.66
N ILE A 148 15.97 -9.62 -29.21
CA ILE A 148 15.91 -10.89 -29.96
C ILE A 148 15.49 -12.04 -29.04
N VAL A 149 16.08 -12.13 -27.84
CA VAL A 149 15.74 -13.16 -26.85
C VAL A 149 14.31 -12.97 -26.35
N TYR A 150 13.93 -11.72 -26.07
CA TYR A 150 12.58 -11.38 -25.63
C TYR A 150 11.51 -11.75 -26.67
N SER A 151 11.76 -11.46 -27.95
CA SER A 151 10.81 -11.75 -29.02
C SER A 151 10.70 -13.26 -29.29
N LEU A 152 11.83 -13.96 -29.41
CA LEU A 152 11.87 -15.34 -29.88
C LEU A 152 11.72 -16.39 -28.77
N ARG A 153 12.20 -16.13 -27.54
CA ARG A 153 12.24 -17.15 -26.47
C ARG A 153 11.21 -16.96 -25.38
N ILE A 154 10.79 -15.72 -25.11
CA ILE A 154 9.82 -15.45 -24.05
C ILE A 154 8.42 -15.52 -24.64
N SER A 155 7.67 -16.58 -24.32
CA SER A 155 6.26 -16.70 -24.70
C SER A 155 5.33 -16.07 -23.65
N VAL A 156 4.10 -15.71 -24.04
CA VAL A 156 3.10 -15.22 -23.08
C VAL A 156 2.80 -16.27 -22.01
N ARG A 157 2.76 -17.55 -22.40
CA ARG A 157 2.53 -18.68 -21.48
C ARG A 157 3.60 -18.74 -20.38
N ALA A 158 4.86 -18.54 -20.74
CA ALA A 158 5.94 -18.49 -19.75
C ALA A 158 5.73 -17.33 -18.76
N VAL A 159 5.32 -16.15 -19.24
CA VAL A 159 5.03 -15.00 -18.37
C VAL A 159 3.85 -15.28 -17.44
N TYR A 160 2.79 -15.95 -17.91
CA TYR A 160 1.69 -16.38 -17.04
C TYR A 160 2.14 -17.39 -15.97
N LEU A 161 3.00 -18.34 -16.31
CA LEU A 161 3.55 -19.28 -15.33
C LEU A 161 4.36 -18.56 -14.24
N PHE A 162 5.17 -17.56 -14.61
CA PHE A 162 5.87 -16.73 -13.64
C PHE A 162 4.91 -15.91 -12.77
N ALA A 163 3.87 -15.32 -13.35
CA ALA A 163 2.85 -14.59 -12.59
C ALA A 163 2.10 -15.50 -11.61
N ALA A 164 1.73 -16.71 -12.03
CA ALA A 164 1.12 -17.71 -11.15
C ALA A 164 2.06 -18.13 -10.02
N GLY A 165 3.35 -18.37 -10.33
CA GLY A 165 4.38 -18.66 -9.33
C GLY A 165 4.53 -17.54 -8.30
N ASN A 166 4.45 -16.28 -8.73
CA ASN A 166 4.47 -15.14 -7.81
C ASN A 166 3.29 -15.16 -6.83
N ILE A 167 2.08 -15.45 -7.31
CA ILE A 167 0.88 -15.52 -6.46
C ILE A 167 1.02 -16.67 -5.44
N VAL A 168 1.45 -17.86 -5.87
CA VAL A 168 1.65 -19.00 -4.97
C VAL A 168 2.66 -18.67 -3.88
N ALA A 169 3.80 -18.06 -4.24
CA ALA A 169 4.79 -17.64 -3.27
C ALA A 169 4.26 -16.55 -2.33
N SER A 170 3.38 -15.65 -2.80
CA SER A 170 2.71 -14.66 -1.96
C SER A 170 1.80 -15.31 -0.95
N VAL A 171 0.91 -16.21 -1.36
CA VAL A 171 0.03 -16.94 -0.44
C VAL A 171 0.81 -17.64 0.68
N LEU A 172 1.93 -18.29 0.36
CA LEU A 172 2.76 -18.95 1.37
C LEU A 172 3.36 -17.97 2.40
N LEU A 173 3.86 -16.81 1.94
CA LEU A 173 4.38 -15.78 2.85
C LEU A 173 3.25 -15.17 3.68
N SER A 174 2.14 -14.79 3.05
CA SER A 174 0.99 -14.14 3.67
C SER A 174 0.35 -14.99 4.77
N VAL A 175 0.20 -16.31 4.55
CA VAL A 175 -0.34 -17.19 5.60
C VAL A 175 0.59 -17.18 6.82
N THR A 176 1.90 -17.20 6.59
CA THR A 176 2.89 -17.22 7.67
C THR A 176 2.88 -15.90 8.45
N THR A 177 2.86 -14.75 7.78
CA THR A 177 2.86 -13.43 8.42
C THR A 177 1.53 -13.12 9.10
N ALA A 178 0.39 -13.45 8.47
CA ALA A 178 -0.93 -13.17 9.02
C ALA A 178 -1.25 -13.95 10.30
N ILE A 179 -0.76 -15.19 10.46
CA ILE A 179 -0.91 -15.96 11.72
C ILE A 179 -0.39 -15.13 12.89
N PHE A 180 0.79 -14.53 12.70
CA PHE A 180 1.50 -13.79 13.72
C PHE A 180 0.93 -12.39 13.93
N GLN A 181 0.58 -11.68 12.85
CA GLN A 181 -0.07 -10.36 12.95
C GLN A 181 -1.43 -10.45 13.67
N ALA A 182 -2.24 -11.47 13.36
CA ALA A 182 -3.52 -11.68 14.02
C ALA A 182 -3.37 -12.01 15.51
N ALA A 183 -2.33 -12.76 15.89
CA ALA A 183 -2.06 -13.13 17.28
C ALA A 183 -1.66 -11.94 18.16
N VAL A 184 -1.14 -10.86 17.56
CA VAL A 184 -0.85 -9.61 18.26
C VAL A 184 -2.13 -8.78 18.46
N GLN A 185 -3.06 -8.82 17.51
CA GLN A 185 -4.24 -7.94 17.50
C GLN A 185 -5.45 -8.48 18.25
N ALA A 186 -5.58 -9.80 18.39
CA ALA A 186 -6.72 -10.42 19.07
C ALA A 186 -6.34 -11.75 19.72
N GLU A 187 -7.03 -12.06 20.81
CA GLU A 187 -6.93 -13.38 21.44
C GLU A 187 -7.48 -14.47 20.50
N GLY A 188 -6.74 -15.57 20.38
CA GLY A 188 -7.06 -16.64 19.45
C GLY A 188 -6.34 -17.95 19.77
N PRO A 189 -6.33 -18.92 18.84
CA PRO A 189 -5.68 -20.23 19.05
C PRO A 189 -4.17 -20.11 19.27
N PHE A 190 -3.57 -18.99 18.84
CA PHE A 190 -2.20 -18.63 19.12
C PHE A 190 -2.19 -17.39 20.02
N SER A 191 -1.75 -17.56 21.27
CA SER A 191 -1.54 -16.45 22.21
C SER A 191 -0.05 -16.13 22.30
N CYS A 192 0.29 -14.85 22.20
CA CYS A 192 1.66 -14.40 22.25
C CYS A 192 1.87 -13.40 23.39
N ASP A 193 2.65 -13.79 24.39
CA ASP A 193 2.99 -12.89 25.49
C ASP A 193 3.88 -11.71 25.03
N VAL A 194 3.58 -10.53 25.55
CA VAL A 194 4.21 -9.25 25.21
C VAL A 194 5.68 -9.22 25.66
N GLU A 195 6.05 -9.99 26.71
CA GLU A 195 7.40 -9.91 27.26
C GLU A 195 8.44 -10.72 26.48
N HIS A 196 8.05 -11.88 25.95
CA HIS A 196 9.00 -12.84 25.35
C HIS A 196 8.63 -13.24 23.92
N CYS A 197 7.35 -13.50 23.65
CA CYS A 197 6.92 -14.03 22.36
C CYS A 197 6.84 -12.92 21.30
N GLN A 198 6.23 -11.78 21.63
CA GLN A 198 5.98 -10.70 20.66
C GLN A 198 7.27 -10.10 20.07
N PRO A 199 8.35 -9.83 20.84
CA PRO A 199 9.59 -9.33 20.27
C PRO A 199 10.22 -10.32 19.26
N ILE A 200 10.20 -11.62 19.57
CA ILE A 200 10.77 -12.66 18.69
C ILE A 200 9.98 -12.73 17.38
N ILE A 201 8.64 -12.71 17.48
CA ILE A 201 7.77 -12.71 16.30
C ILE A 201 7.99 -11.45 15.47
N ASN A 202 8.08 -10.28 16.09
CA ASN A 202 8.35 -9.02 15.40
C ASN A 202 9.68 -9.08 14.63
N VAL A 203 10.73 -9.65 15.22
CA VAL A 203 12.02 -9.87 14.53
C VAL A 203 11.86 -10.79 13.30
N ILE A 204 11.10 -11.88 13.43
CA ILE A 204 10.86 -12.83 12.34
C ILE A 204 10.10 -12.14 11.20
N VAL A 205 9.00 -11.46 11.52
CA VAL A 205 8.18 -10.73 10.55
C VAL A 205 9.00 -9.63 9.87
N TYR A 206 9.73 -8.83 10.63
CA TYR A 206 10.66 -7.83 10.10
C TYR A 206 11.69 -8.44 9.15
N SER A 207 12.29 -9.57 9.51
CA SER A 207 13.30 -10.24 8.67
C SER A 207 12.69 -10.70 7.34
N ILE A 208 11.48 -11.25 7.36
CA ILE A 208 10.75 -11.68 6.15
C ILE A 208 10.45 -10.47 5.26
N ILE A 209 9.95 -9.38 5.85
CA ILE A 209 9.62 -8.13 5.14
C ILE A 209 10.89 -7.51 4.54
N ALA A 210 11.95 -7.37 5.32
CA ALA A 210 13.22 -6.80 4.88
C ALA A 210 13.84 -7.57 3.71
N ILE A 211 13.91 -8.90 3.79
CA ILE A 211 14.40 -9.74 2.68
C ILE A 211 13.52 -9.56 1.45
N SER A 212 12.20 -9.48 1.64
CA SER A 212 11.24 -9.28 0.56
C SER A 212 11.46 -7.93 -0.15
N PHE A 213 11.90 -6.88 0.55
CA PHE A 213 12.23 -5.58 -0.05
C PHE A 213 13.62 -5.52 -0.71
N ILE A 214 14.63 -6.18 -0.15
CA ILE A 214 15.99 -6.16 -0.70
C ILE A 214 16.02 -6.70 -2.14
N ILE A 215 15.31 -7.80 -2.41
CA ILE A 215 15.32 -8.46 -3.71
C ILE A 215 14.83 -7.52 -4.84
N PRO A 216 13.66 -6.86 -4.73
CA PRO A 216 13.23 -5.89 -5.73
C PRO A 216 14.06 -4.62 -5.78
N ILE A 217 14.53 -4.05 -4.65
CA ILE A 217 15.42 -2.86 -4.69
C ILE A 217 16.65 -3.16 -5.54
N PHE A 218 17.32 -4.28 -5.26
CA PHE A 218 18.53 -4.67 -5.99
C PHE A 218 18.22 -4.92 -7.47
N THR A 219 17.14 -5.64 -7.77
CA THR A 219 16.76 -5.97 -9.15
C THR A 219 16.37 -4.72 -9.95
N LEU A 220 15.54 -3.85 -9.39
CA LEU A 220 15.12 -2.59 -10.03
C LEU A 220 16.31 -1.66 -10.26
N SER A 221 17.20 -1.53 -9.26
CA SER A 221 18.42 -0.72 -9.35
C SER A 221 19.34 -1.25 -10.44
N PHE A 222 19.60 -2.55 -10.46
CA PHE A 222 20.42 -3.20 -11.48
C PHE A 222 19.86 -2.96 -12.90
N VAL A 223 18.55 -3.14 -13.09
CA VAL A 223 17.89 -2.91 -14.38
C VAL A 223 17.99 -1.44 -14.80
N LEU A 224 17.74 -0.51 -13.88
CA LEU A 224 17.79 0.93 -14.15
C LEU A 224 19.20 1.39 -14.53
N ILE A 225 20.22 0.95 -13.78
CA ILE A 225 21.63 1.23 -14.06
C ILE A 225 22.01 0.69 -15.44
N THR A 226 21.63 -0.56 -15.74
CA THR A 226 21.95 -1.18 -17.03
C THR A 226 21.28 -0.45 -18.20
N LEU A 227 20.02 -0.04 -18.05
CA LEU A 227 19.30 0.79 -19.02
C LEU A 227 19.97 2.15 -19.23
N HIS A 228 20.47 2.78 -18.16
CA HIS A 228 21.18 4.05 -18.23
C HIS A 228 22.46 3.93 -19.07
N PHE A 229 23.30 2.93 -18.77
CA PHE A 229 24.54 2.68 -19.53
C PHE A 229 24.26 2.34 -20.99
N HIS A 230 23.22 1.55 -21.27
CA HIS A 230 22.85 1.21 -22.64
C HIS A 230 22.44 2.44 -23.46
N LYS A 231 21.70 3.39 -22.86
CA LYS A 231 21.35 4.66 -23.51
C LYS A 231 22.59 5.48 -23.83
N ASN A 232 23.54 5.62 -22.92
CA ASN A 232 24.76 6.39 -23.18
C ASN A 232 25.56 5.79 -24.33
N ARG A 233 25.54 4.46 -24.48
CA ARG A 233 26.18 3.75 -25.59
C ARG A 233 25.43 3.92 -26.92
N MET A 234 24.10 3.94 -26.91
CA MET A 234 23.27 4.16 -28.10
C MET A 234 23.05 5.65 -28.45
N GLY A 235 23.30 6.59 -27.53
CA GLY A 235 23.20 8.04 -27.78
C GLY A 235 24.17 8.54 -28.86
N VAL A 236 25.13 7.71 -29.24
CA VAL A 236 26.03 7.90 -30.39
C VAL A 236 25.35 7.55 -31.73
N ILE A 237 24.25 6.80 -31.71
CA ILE A 237 23.52 6.30 -32.88
C ILE A 237 22.03 6.63 -32.70
N GLY A 238 21.60 7.79 -33.20
CA GLY A 238 20.26 8.34 -32.99
C GLY A 238 19.13 7.38 -33.39
N SER A 239 18.31 6.96 -32.41
CA SER A 239 17.04 6.28 -32.64
C SER A 239 16.09 6.41 -31.43
N ASP A 240 14.81 6.68 -31.73
CA ASP A 240 13.59 6.71 -30.89
C ASP A 240 13.74 7.03 -29.39
N THR A 241 13.91 8.32 -29.11
CA THR A 241 14.05 8.86 -27.76
C THR A 241 12.74 8.87 -26.96
N SER A 242 11.56 9.00 -27.57
CA SER A 242 10.32 9.31 -26.83
C SER A 242 9.73 8.11 -26.06
N ALA A 243 9.55 6.96 -26.73
CA ALA A 243 9.02 5.74 -26.10
C ALA A 243 10.00 5.16 -25.07
N PHE A 244 11.30 5.19 -25.37
CA PHE A 244 12.35 4.78 -24.43
C PHE A 244 12.40 5.69 -23.20
N THR A 245 12.28 7.01 -23.39
CA THR A 245 12.26 7.97 -22.27
C THR A 245 11.00 7.81 -21.42
N SER A 246 9.83 7.61 -22.02
CA SER A 246 8.58 7.32 -21.30
C SER A 246 8.67 6.04 -20.46
N ALA A 247 9.16 4.93 -21.04
CA ALA A 247 9.32 3.67 -20.33
C ALA A 247 10.35 3.75 -19.19
N ARG A 248 11.45 4.49 -19.40
CA ARG A 248 12.47 4.74 -18.37
C ARG A 248 11.96 5.64 -17.25
N THR A 249 11.22 6.69 -17.58
CA THR A 249 10.59 7.58 -16.59
C THR A 249 9.57 6.81 -15.75
N ARG A 250 8.78 5.92 -16.36
CA ARG A 250 7.88 5.01 -15.64
C ARG A 250 8.65 4.10 -14.69
N LEU A 251 9.73 3.46 -15.15
CA LEU A 251 10.56 2.60 -14.30
C LEU A 251 11.26 3.38 -13.16
N ALA A 252 11.72 4.60 -13.42
CA ALA A 252 12.34 5.46 -12.42
C ALA A 252 11.33 5.88 -11.33
N TRP A 253 10.10 6.22 -11.72
CA TRP A 253 9.02 6.46 -10.77
C TRP A 253 8.65 5.21 -9.99
N THR A 254 8.55 4.06 -10.66
CA THR A 254 8.37 2.77 -9.99
C THR A 254 9.45 2.50 -8.95
N LEU A 255 10.72 2.72 -9.27
CA LEU A 255 11.83 2.53 -8.32
C LEU A 255 11.81 3.57 -7.20
N PHE A 256 11.44 4.82 -7.48
CA PHE A 256 11.30 5.87 -6.48
C PHE A 256 10.17 5.55 -5.49
N THR A 257 8.97 5.25 -5.99
CA THR A 257 7.82 4.82 -5.19
C THR A 257 8.17 3.59 -4.37
N PHE A 258 8.86 2.63 -4.98
CA PHE A 258 9.25 1.40 -4.31
C PHE A 258 10.29 1.61 -3.19
N THR A 259 11.27 2.48 -3.43
CA THR A 259 12.27 2.84 -2.42
C THR A 259 11.63 3.58 -1.25
N LEU A 260 10.69 4.50 -1.54
CA LEU A 260 9.91 5.19 -0.51
C LEU A 260 9.10 4.21 0.34
N ILE A 261 8.36 3.28 -0.29
CA ILE A 261 7.61 2.23 0.43
C ILE A 261 8.57 1.40 1.31
N SER A 262 9.72 0.98 0.78
CA SER A 262 10.65 0.16 1.57
C SER A 262 11.23 0.90 2.77
N LEU A 263 11.49 2.20 2.64
CA LEU A 263 12.00 3.03 3.73
C LEU A 263 10.90 3.30 4.76
N SER A 264 9.66 3.48 4.31
CA SER A 264 8.51 3.70 5.19
C SER A 264 8.07 2.45 5.94
N GLU A 265 8.40 1.25 5.46
CA GLU A 265 8.09 -0.02 6.13
C GLU A 265 9.25 -0.43 7.04
N ALA A 266 10.49 -0.38 6.55
CA ALA A 266 11.64 -0.89 7.28
C ALA A 266 12.02 -0.05 8.51
N ILE A 267 11.81 1.27 8.49
CA ILE A 267 12.18 2.16 9.60
C ILE A 267 11.22 2.00 10.80
N PRO A 268 9.88 2.05 10.62
CA PRO A 268 8.93 1.81 11.70
C PRO A 268 9.05 0.40 12.26
N ASP A 269 9.12 -0.62 11.40
CA ASP A 269 9.25 -2.01 11.86
C ASP A 269 10.52 -2.22 12.69
N PHE A 270 11.66 -1.67 12.26
CA PHE A 270 12.92 -1.74 13.01
C PHE A 270 12.79 -1.09 14.39
N TYR A 271 12.10 0.04 14.48
CA TYR A 271 11.87 0.73 15.75
C TYR A 271 10.92 -0.09 16.67
N MET A 272 9.93 -0.77 16.08
CA MET A 272 8.94 -1.59 16.79
C MET A 272 9.47 -2.93 17.32
N VAL A 273 10.55 -3.48 16.74
CA VAL A 273 11.17 -4.75 17.15
C VAL A 273 11.60 -4.78 18.63
N GLY A 274 11.92 -3.63 19.24
CA GLY A 274 12.35 -3.55 20.64
C GLY A 274 11.26 -3.16 21.65
N MET A 275 10.05 -2.87 21.19
CA MET A 275 9.01 -2.30 22.04
C MET A 275 7.99 -3.34 22.49
N LYS A 276 7.74 -3.36 23.81
CA LYS A 276 6.67 -4.14 24.43
C LYS A 276 5.42 -3.27 24.45
N ILE A 277 4.62 -3.35 23.40
CA ILE A 277 3.37 -2.60 23.23
C ILE A 277 2.23 -3.61 23.15
N ASP A 278 1.25 -3.44 24.02
CA ASP A 278 0.02 -4.22 23.96
C ASP A 278 -0.88 -3.63 22.86
N SER A 279 -1.61 -4.44 22.10
CA SER A 279 -2.42 -3.93 20.98
C SER A 279 -3.58 -3.06 21.43
N LEU A 280 -4.03 -3.25 22.68
CA LEU A 280 -5.10 -2.45 23.28
C LEU A 280 -4.54 -1.29 24.10
N MET A 281 -4.68 -0.06 23.61
CA MET A 281 -4.20 1.15 24.33
C MET A 281 -4.83 1.38 25.71
N GLY A 282 -5.94 0.71 26.02
CA GLY A 282 -6.60 0.77 27.33
C GLY A 282 -5.97 -0.10 28.42
N THR A 283 -4.89 -0.84 28.13
CA THR A 283 -4.23 -1.66 29.17
C THR A 283 -3.29 -0.86 30.04
N CYS A 284 -3.13 -1.31 31.29
CA CYS A 284 -2.23 -0.67 32.24
C CYS A 284 -0.77 -0.65 31.76
N MET A 285 -0.34 -1.67 31.00
CA MET A 285 1.01 -1.73 30.45
C MET A 285 1.29 -0.60 29.46
N ASN A 286 0.33 -0.28 28.59
CA ASN A 286 0.44 0.85 27.66
C ASN A 286 0.37 2.18 28.41
N PHE A 287 -0.50 2.30 29.41
CA PHE A 287 -0.60 3.51 30.24
C PHE A 287 0.71 3.85 30.96
N TYR A 288 1.38 2.85 31.56
CA TYR A 288 2.65 3.05 32.25
C TYR A 288 3.82 3.46 31.36
N ARG A 289 3.65 3.37 30.03
CA ARG A 289 4.68 3.69 29.04
C ARG A 289 4.20 4.75 28.03
N ALA A 290 3.11 5.43 28.32
CA ALA A 290 2.46 6.34 27.38
C ALA A 290 3.41 7.44 26.88
N ASP A 291 4.34 7.91 27.72
CA ASP A 291 5.38 8.88 27.37
C ASP A 291 6.34 8.38 26.27
N HIS A 292 6.56 7.07 26.18
CA HIS A 292 7.40 6.42 25.17
C HIS A 292 6.64 5.96 23.92
N LEU A 293 5.30 5.97 23.95
CA LEU A 293 4.45 5.43 22.87
C LEU A 293 4.10 6.46 21.76
N VAL A 294 4.44 7.73 21.93
CA VAL A 294 4.18 8.78 20.93
C VAL A 294 4.98 8.56 19.63
N ILE A 295 6.30 8.37 19.73
CA ILE A 295 7.16 8.13 18.56
C ILE A 295 6.74 6.87 17.77
N PRO A 296 6.45 5.73 18.42
CA PRO A 296 5.89 4.54 17.77
C PRO A 296 4.65 4.83 16.94
N VAL A 297 3.69 5.56 17.51
CA VAL A 297 2.45 5.90 16.82
C VAL A 297 2.70 6.79 15.61
N ILE A 298 3.62 7.75 15.70
CA ILE A 298 4.02 8.60 14.58
C ILE A 298 4.67 7.76 13.47
N MET A 299 5.54 6.80 13.81
CA MET A 299 6.22 5.94 12.84
C MET A 299 5.22 5.02 12.12
N ASN A 300 4.31 4.39 12.87
CA ASN A 300 3.23 3.59 12.30
C ASN A 300 2.31 4.44 11.39
N SER A 301 2.02 5.68 11.80
CA SER A 301 1.26 6.63 10.97
C SER A 301 1.96 6.94 9.66
N PHE A 302 3.27 7.16 9.70
CA PHE A 302 4.06 7.43 8.49
C PHE A 302 4.01 6.26 7.51
N GLN A 303 4.14 5.02 8.01
CA GLN A 303 4.02 3.80 7.23
C GLN A 303 2.69 3.73 6.49
N ILE A 304 1.57 3.83 7.22
CA ILE A 304 0.22 3.72 6.69
C ILE A 304 -0.05 4.81 5.64
N LEU A 305 0.38 6.05 5.92
CA LEU A 305 0.20 7.17 4.99
C LEU A 305 1.05 6.99 3.72
N ALA A 306 2.31 6.59 3.85
CA ALA A 306 3.18 6.33 2.71
C ALA A 306 2.64 5.19 1.83
N TRP A 307 2.15 4.12 2.45
CA TRP A 307 1.49 3.01 1.77
C TRP A 307 0.24 3.46 1.00
N SER A 308 -0.63 4.22 1.66
CA SER A 308 -1.85 4.77 1.05
C SER A 308 -1.55 5.67 -0.15
N ILE A 309 -0.50 6.51 -0.05
CA ILE A 309 -0.05 7.37 -1.15
C ILE A 309 0.49 6.52 -2.31
N ALA A 310 1.28 5.49 -2.03
CA ALA A 310 1.82 4.61 -3.06
C ALA A 310 0.73 3.92 -3.89
N LEU A 311 -0.34 3.46 -3.24
CA LEU A 311 -1.52 2.84 -3.87
C LEU A 311 -2.31 3.81 -4.77
N ILE A 312 -2.15 5.12 -4.59
CA ILE A 312 -2.68 6.16 -5.47
C ILE A 312 -1.72 6.44 -6.63
N VAL A 313 -0.43 6.59 -6.34
CA VAL A 313 0.57 7.03 -7.32
C VAL A 313 0.78 6.02 -8.45
N ASP A 314 0.85 4.72 -8.17
CA ASP A 314 1.10 3.70 -9.21
C ASP A 314 0.03 3.66 -10.32
N PRO A 315 -1.28 3.53 -10.01
CA PRO A 315 -2.30 3.54 -11.06
C PRO A 315 -2.36 4.89 -11.79
N LEU A 316 -2.09 6.00 -11.10
CA LEU A 316 -2.05 7.34 -11.70
C LEU A 316 -0.88 7.47 -12.71
N CYS A 317 0.31 6.98 -12.34
CA CYS A 317 1.44 6.87 -13.25
C CYS A 317 1.12 5.96 -14.46
N GLY A 318 0.41 4.85 -14.23
CA GLY A 318 -0.08 3.97 -15.29
C GLY A 318 -0.99 4.71 -16.28
N LEU A 319 -1.96 5.46 -15.80
CA LEU A 319 -2.92 6.22 -16.62
C LEU A 319 -2.27 7.38 -17.39
N LEU A 320 -1.31 8.09 -16.77
CA LEU A 320 -0.70 9.29 -17.35
C LEU A 320 0.48 8.99 -18.29
N PHE A 321 1.30 7.99 -17.97
CA PHE A 321 2.54 7.74 -18.70
C PHE A 321 2.45 6.57 -19.69
N ASP A 322 1.48 5.68 -19.56
CA ASP A 322 1.25 4.63 -20.56
C ASP A 322 0.47 5.18 -21.76
N LEU A 323 1.08 5.14 -22.95
CA LEU A 323 0.50 5.73 -24.16
C LEU A 323 -0.87 5.13 -24.54
N ARG A 324 -1.14 3.84 -24.26
CA ARG A 324 -2.45 3.25 -24.55
C ARG A 324 -3.49 3.72 -23.56
N MET A 325 -3.16 3.62 -22.27
CA MET A 325 -4.08 4.02 -21.20
C MET A 325 -4.40 5.50 -21.29
N ARG A 326 -3.40 6.34 -21.55
CA ARG A 326 -3.57 7.78 -21.74
C ARG A 326 -4.49 8.11 -22.91
N LYS A 327 -4.40 7.38 -24.03
CA LYS A 327 -5.31 7.60 -25.18
C LYS A 327 -6.77 7.34 -24.80
N ARG A 328 -7.04 6.24 -24.09
CA ARG A 328 -8.40 5.92 -23.59
C ARG A 328 -8.88 6.94 -22.57
N LEU A 329 -8.02 7.33 -21.63
CA LEU A 329 -8.32 8.37 -20.64
C LEU A 329 -8.73 9.69 -21.30
N LEU A 330 -7.93 10.17 -22.27
CA LEU A 330 -8.24 11.40 -23.01
C LEU A 330 -9.56 11.27 -23.79
N GLY A 331 -9.86 10.08 -24.32
CA GLY A 331 -11.16 9.75 -24.91
C GLY A 331 -12.31 9.96 -23.93
N HIS A 332 -12.24 9.34 -22.74
CA HIS A 332 -13.25 9.51 -21.69
C HIS A 332 -13.41 10.97 -21.25
N VAL A 333 -12.30 11.68 -21.03
CA VAL A 333 -12.32 13.11 -20.64
C VAL A 333 -12.99 13.96 -21.73
N SER A 334 -12.70 13.70 -23.01
CA SER A 334 -13.32 14.42 -24.13
C SER A 334 -14.83 14.17 -24.22
N TYR A 335 -15.27 12.92 -23.97
CA TYR A 335 -16.67 12.54 -23.96
C TYR A 335 -17.44 13.18 -22.79
N VAL A 336 -16.87 13.17 -21.58
CA VAL A 336 -17.45 13.85 -20.41
C VAL A 336 -17.53 15.36 -20.65
N LYS A 337 -16.49 15.96 -21.22
CA LYS A 337 -16.51 17.39 -21.59
C LYS A 337 -17.65 17.68 -22.57
N LEU A 338 -17.87 16.84 -23.57
CA LEU A 338 -18.96 16.98 -24.54
C LEU A 338 -20.34 16.88 -23.86
N ILE A 339 -20.53 15.93 -22.94
CA ILE A 339 -21.77 15.79 -22.16
C ILE A 339 -22.02 17.01 -21.30
N MET A 340 -21.00 17.47 -20.56
CA MET A 340 -21.09 18.68 -19.74
C MET A 340 -21.43 19.90 -20.59
N THR A 341 -20.78 20.09 -21.74
CA THR A 341 -21.11 21.20 -22.64
C THR A 341 -22.56 21.12 -23.15
N LYS A 342 -23.07 19.93 -23.49
CA LYS A 342 -24.48 19.76 -23.87
C LYS A 342 -25.45 20.01 -22.72
N ALA A 343 -25.12 19.58 -21.50
CA ALA A 343 -25.94 19.77 -20.32
C ALA A 343 -25.99 21.25 -19.85
N PHE A 344 -24.88 21.99 -20.00
CA PHE A 344 -24.79 23.39 -19.59
C PHE A 344 -25.15 24.41 -20.69
N CYS A 345 -25.01 24.07 -21.98
CA CYS A 345 -25.45 24.95 -23.08
C CYS A 345 -26.84 24.59 -23.65
N GLY A 346 -27.42 23.44 -23.31
CA GLY A 346 -28.72 22.98 -23.83
C GLY A 346 -29.96 23.62 -23.19
N THR A 347 -29.81 24.49 -22.18
CA THR A 347 -30.94 25.08 -21.42
C THR A 347 -31.37 26.49 -21.87
N ASN A 348 -30.87 27.01 -23.00
CA ASN A 348 -31.19 28.39 -23.43
C ASN A 348 -31.94 28.55 -24.77
N GLU A 349 -32.25 27.48 -25.52
CA GLU A 349 -32.95 27.63 -26.81
C GLU A 349 -34.46 27.32 -26.79
N GLU A 350 -35.05 26.90 -25.67
CA GLU A 350 -36.48 26.56 -25.61
C GLU A 350 -37.41 27.67 -25.06
N LYS A 351 -36.92 28.90 -24.86
CA LYS A 351 -37.73 30.03 -24.35
C LYS A 351 -37.68 31.34 -25.17
N ALA A 352 -37.25 31.29 -26.42
CA ALA A 352 -37.27 32.47 -27.32
C ALA A 352 -38.14 32.29 -28.59
N GLY A 353 -39.07 31.33 -28.57
CA GLY A 353 -39.95 31.03 -29.70
C GLY A 353 -41.45 31.14 -29.39
N GLY A 354 -41.86 32.09 -28.55
CA GLY A 354 -43.27 32.25 -28.22
C GLY A 354 -43.58 33.46 -27.33
N ALA A 355 -43.63 34.65 -27.91
CA ALA A 355 -44.47 35.75 -27.43
C ALA A 355 -44.64 36.79 -28.55
N SER A 356 -45.89 36.84 -29.05
CA SER A 356 -46.59 37.87 -29.85
C SER A 356 -45.94 38.47 -31.09
#